data_AF-A0A8W8HS61-F1
#
_entry.id   AF-A0A8W8HS61-F1
#
_cell.length_a   1.000
_cell.length_b   1.000
_cell.length_c   1.000
_cell.angle_alpha   90.00
_cell.angle_beta   90.00
_cell.angle_gamma   90.00
#
_symmetry.space_group_name_H-M   'P 1'
#
loop_
_entity.id
_entity.type
_entity.pdbx_description
1 polymer ?
#
loop_
_entity_poly.entity_id
_entity_poly.type
_entity_poly.pdbx_seq_one_letter_code
_entity_poly.pdbx_strand_id
1 'polypeptide(L)'
;QDVQLVNDTFYALFISSTNGSSGSAICAFTVQSVKDRFADRVYKYRETLTSVYSPLPAEKIPADSSPGKCIENSKTLKDVEENFMMEYPLKDAPVQQKGGAPLVFLDDIQMHVLQIDKERSQQGGSLILYAGSNTGDVYKIHSWDNGKKHAIATVFSPLTSYEGIRDMKFLNDTLYISTDSSVKQFGVVVCDKYIKIDACLYDPYCTWNGSIFAGVCQVRKAAGNLYTHENIPKLMDEYFNKAGDNVTSRIVGVGFSTTLPHYYPFTLDGKKVTWRHAKTDKEVKLDMSNMKTCNQDLVLSRAKKDDEGTYVAYLEDRKLNTVEVKLMETNEDMENAWKARFTEWCEVFDQVKKYSASCNQGSC
;
A
#
# COMPACT_ATOMS: atom_id res chain seq x y z
N GLN A 1 -11.22 17.71 1.04
CA GLN A 1 -11.65 17.22 -0.27
C GLN A 1 -10.72 17.84 -1.29
N ASP A 2 -10.24 17.06 -2.24
CA ASP A 2 -9.28 17.49 -3.24
C ASP A 2 -9.60 16.80 -4.58
N VAL A 3 -9.16 17.35 -5.70
CA VAL A 3 -9.47 16.84 -7.03
C VAL A 3 -8.29 16.95 -7.98
N GLN A 4 -8.02 15.87 -8.71
CA GLN A 4 -7.00 15.82 -9.75
C GLN A 4 -7.63 15.46 -11.09
N LEU A 5 -7.30 16.22 -12.15
CA LEU A 5 -7.67 15.89 -13.52
C LEU A 5 -6.51 15.15 -14.20
N VAL A 6 -6.79 13.96 -14.73
CA VAL A 6 -5.87 13.17 -15.55
C VAL A 6 -6.63 12.77 -16.81
N ASN A 7 -6.12 13.21 -17.97
CA ASN A 7 -6.83 13.13 -19.25
C ASN A 7 -8.26 13.71 -19.10
N ASP A 8 -9.29 12.94 -19.47
CA ASP A 8 -10.70 13.33 -19.37
C ASP A 8 -11.42 12.76 -18.12
N THR A 9 -10.69 12.52 -17.03
CA THR A 9 -11.28 11.99 -15.78
C THR A 9 -10.81 12.78 -14.56
N PHE A 10 -11.78 13.28 -13.78
CA PHE A 10 -11.57 13.83 -12.45
C PHE A 10 -11.49 12.70 -11.43
N TYR A 11 -10.46 12.73 -10.59
CA TYR A 11 -10.30 11.87 -9.43
C TYR A 11 -10.46 12.74 -8.20
N ALA A 12 -11.54 12.55 -7.46
CA ALA A 12 -11.91 13.36 -6.32
C ALA A 12 -11.82 12.57 -5.03
N LEU A 13 -11.22 13.19 -4.01
CA LEU A 13 -11.06 12.66 -2.67
C LEU A 13 -12.18 13.17 -1.76
N PHE A 14 -12.90 12.24 -1.18
CA PHE A 14 -14.00 12.46 -0.24
C PHE A 14 -13.63 11.91 1.14
N ILE A 15 -14.18 12.53 2.17
CA ILE A 15 -14.04 12.11 3.56
C ILE A 15 -15.46 11.99 4.12
N SER A 16 -15.75 10.94 4.89
CA SER A 16 -16.99 10.85 5.64
C SER A 16 -17.07 11.96 6.70
N SER A 17 -18.30 12.29 7.14
CA SER A 17 -18.47 13.27 8.21
C SER A 17 -17.85 12.76 9.52
N THR A 18 -17.41 13.68 10.37
CA THR A 18 -16.79 13.37 11.67
C THR A 18 -17.73 12.73 12.69
N ASN A 19 -19.03 12.66 12.39
CA ASN A 19 -20.06 12.11 13.29
C ASN A 19 -20.40 10.68 12.86
N GLY A 20 -19.43 9.76 12.98
CA GLY A 20 -19.58 8.35 12.61
C GLY A 20 -18.23 7.66 12.34
N SER A 21 -18.25 6.57 11.57
CA SER A 21 -17.04 5.92 11.04
C SER A 21 -16.27 6.89 10.16
N SER A 22 -15.04 7.22 10.56
CA SER A 22 -14.13 8.01 9.75
C SER A 22 -13.65 7.18 8.57
N GLY A 23 -13.64 7.74 7.37
CA GLY A 23 -13.14 7.03 6.21
C GLY A 23 -12.96 7.98 5.05
N SER A 24 -12.13 7.57 4.09
CA SER A 24 -11.86 8.33 2.87
C SER A 24 -12.13 7.49 1.65
N ALA A 25 -12.62 8.14 0.61
CA ALA A 25 -12.90 7.51 -0.67
C ALA A 25 -12.33 8.34 -1.81
N ILE A 26 -11.72 7.69 -2.80
CA ILE A 26 -11.33 8.32 -4.05
C ILE A 26 -12.31 7.83 -5.11
N CYS A 27 -13.02 8.74 -5.76
CA CYS A 27 -13.97 8.43 -6.83
C CYS A 27 -13.52 9.05 -8.14
N ALA A 28 -13.81 8.37 -9.25
CA ALA A 28 -13.52 8.85 -10.60
C ALA A 28 -14.80 9.37 -11.27
N PHE A 29 -14.73 10.51 -11.96
CA PHE A 29 -15.83 11.10 -12.72
C PHE A 29 -15.31 11.52 -14.09
N THR A 30 -15.91 11.04 -15.17
CA THR A 30 -15.47 11.45 -16.51
C THR A 30 -15.93 12.88 -16.77
N VAL A 31 -15.13 13.64 -17.53
CA VAL A 31 -15.54 14.99 -17.97
C VAL A 31 -16.88 14.90 -18.72
N GLN A 32 -17.11 13.82 -19.46
CA GLN A 32 -18.38 13.58 -20.16
C GLN A 32 -19.55 13.40 -19.18
N SER A 33 -19.42 12.60 -18.12
CA SER A 33 -20.54 12.41 -17.17
C SER A 33 -20.91 13.70 -16.44
N VAL A 34 -19.92 14.57 -16.19
CA VAL A 34 -20.14 15.92 -15.66
C VAL A 34 -20.89 16.79 -16.69
N LYS A 35 -20.43 16.81 -17.95
CA LYS A 35 -21.10 17.56 -19.04
C LYS A 35 -22.54 17.09 -19.26
N ASP A 36 -22.78 15.79 -19.29
CA ASP A 36 -24.12 15.21 -19.46
C ASP A 36 -25.05 15.64 -18.33
N ARG A 37 -24.55 15.66 -17.09
CA ARG A 37 -25.32 16.16 -15.94
C ARG A 37 -25.65 17.64 -16.07
N PHE A 38 -24.73 18.47 -16.54
CA PHE A 38 -25.01 19.90 -16.75
C PHE A 38 -25.94 20.15 -17.95
N ALA A 39 -25.94 19.27 -18.95
CA ALA A 39 -26.83 19.33 -20.12
C ALA A 39 -28.27 18.86 -19.83
N ASP A 40 -28.48 18.04 -18.79
CA ASP A 40 -29.80 17.62 -18.32
C ASP A 40 -30.73 18.81 -18.04
N ARG A 41 -32.01 18.70 -18.38
CA ARG A 41 -33.02 19.73 -18.13
C ARG A 41 -33.77 19.52 -16.81
N VAL A 42 -33.40 18.57 -15.96
CA VAL A 42 -34.04 18.39 -14.65
C VAL A 42 -33.28 19.11 -13.54
N TYR A 43 -33.95 20.06 -12.90
CA TYR A 43 -33.41 20.88 -11.81
C TYR A 43 -34.06 20.51 -10.48
N LYS A 44 -33.44 20.94 -9.39
CA LYS A 44 -33.97 20.78 -8.03
C LYS A 44 -34.30 22.13 -7.43
N TYR A 45 -35.39 22.20 -6.67
CA TYR A 45 -35.78 23.41 -5.95
C TYR A 45 -36.32 23.08 -4.57
N ARG A 46 -36.42 24.11 -3.73
CA ARG A 46 -37.16 24.07 -2.46
C ARG A 46 -38.11 25.26 -2.45
N GLU A 47 -39.35 25.03 -2.06
CA GLU A 47 -40.37 26.10 -2.00
C GLU A 47 -40.10 27.10 -0.87
N THR A 48 -39.62 26.60 0.26
CA THR A 48 -39.24 27.40 1.42
C THR A 48 -37.87 26.95 1.93
N LEU A 49 -37.26 27.74 2.80
CA LEU A 49 -35.98 27.37 3.43
C LEU A 49 -36.06 26.07 4.25
N THR A 50 -37.27 25.72 4.73
CA THR A 50 -37.55 24.52 5.52
C THR A 50 -38.05 23.34 4.68
N SER A 51 -38.39 23.56 3.40
CA SER A 51 -38.86 22.49 2.51
C SER A 51 -37.72 21.56 2.10
N VAL A 52 -38.05 20.29 1.91
CA VAL A 52 -37.15 19.33 1.26
C VAL A 52 -36.96 19.71 -0.20
N TYR A 53 -35.77 19.45 -0.74
CA TYR A 53 -35.51 19.65 -2.16
C TYR A 53 -36.28 18.63 -3.00
N SER A 54 -37.01 19.11 -4.00
CA SER A 54 -37.79 18.31 -4.95
C SER A 54 -37.44 18.64 -6.40
N PRO A 55 -37.68 17.72 -7.36
CA PRO A 55 -37.53 18.02 -8.77
C PRO A 55 -38.41 19.22 -9.18
N LEU A 56 -37.84 20.16 -9.94
CA LEU A 56 -38.53 21.33 -10.45
C LEU A 56 -39.52 20.91 -11.56
N PRO A 57 -40.80 21.34 -11.50
CA PRO A 57 -41.77 21.06 -12.56
C PRO A 57 -41.30 21.60 -13.90
N ALA A 58 -41.50 20.81 -14.97
CA ALA A 58 -40.98 21.12 -16.30
C ALA A 58 -41.53 22.43 -16.87
N GLU A 59 -42.74 22.83 -16.47
CA GLU A 59 -43.42 24.05 -16.91
C GLU A 59 -42.72 25.32 -16.42
N LYS A 60 -41.95 25.23 -15.33
CA LYS A 60 -41.14 26.35 -14.81
C LYS A 60 -39.81 26.50 -15.54
N ILE A 61 -39.45 25.53 -16.38
CA ILE A 61 -38.18 25.53 -17.11
C ILE A 61 -38.42 26.20 -18.47
N PRO A 62 -37.69 27.26 -18.84
CA PRO A 62 -38.03 28.01 -20.03
C PRO A 62 -37.82 27.14 -21.29
N ALA A 63 -38.92 26.89 -22.02
CA ALA A 63 -39.01 25.87 -23.06
C ALA A 63 -37.96 26.05 -24.17
N ASP A 64 -37.81 27.29 -24.65
CA ASP A 64 -36.95 27.67 -25.78
C ASP A 64 -35.52 28.06 -25.39
N SER A 65 -35.05 27.58 -24.23
CA SER A 65 -33.71 27.88 -23.71
C SER A 65 -33.02 26.65 -23.14
N SER A 66 -31.69 26.72 -23.08
CA SER A 66 -30.87 25.77 -22.34
C SER A 66 -30.09 26.54 -21.27
N PRO A 67 -30.71 26.79 -20.10
CA PRO A 67 -30.07 27.54 -19.02
C PRO A 67 -28.73 26.90 -18.64
N GLY A 68 -27.68 27.74 -18.53
CA GLY A 68 -26.32 27.31 -18.21
C GLY A 68 -25.47 26.85 -19.40
N LYS A 69 -26.02 26.85 -20.63
CA LYS A 69 -25.23 26.56 -21.83
C LYS A 69 -24.32 27.73 -22.18
N CYS A 70 -23.06 27.43 -22.52
CA CYS A 70 -22.13 28.45 -22.99
C CYS A 70 -22.61 29.05 -24.32
N ILE A 71 -22.66 30.38 -24.38
CA ILE A 71 -22.88 31.17 -25.60
C ILE A 71 -21.70 32.15 -25.78
N GLU A 72 -21.52 32.69 -26.99
CA GLU A 72 -20.38 33.56 -27.30
C GLU A 72 -20.34 34.85 -26.46
N ASN A 73 -21.51 35.43 -26.17
CA ASN A 73 -21.63 36.64 -25.38
C ASN A 73 -22.78 36.52 -24.38
N SER A 74 -22.47 36.33 -23.11
CA SER A 74 -23.48 36.21 -22.04
C SER A 74 -24.39 37.43 -21.90
N LYS A 75 -23.99 38.62 -22.38
CA LYS A 75 -24.83 39.84 -22.35
C LYS A 75 -26.06 39.77 -23.26
N THR A 76 -26.16 38.77 -24.13
CA THR A 76 -27.32 38.57 -25.00
C THR A 76 -28.28 37.52 -24.45
N LEU A 77 -28.05 37.00 -23.24
CA LEU A 77 -29.00 36.12 -22.56
C LEU A 77 -30.30 36.88 -22.31
N LYS A 78 -31.42 36.16 -22.41
CA LYS A 78 -32.73 36.74 -22.07
C LYS A 78 -32.86 36.81 -20.55
N ASP A 79 -33.50 37.86 -20.02
CA ASP A 79 -33.76 38.00 -18.58
C ASP A 79 -34.41 36.74 -17.96
N VAL A 80 -35.25 36.04 -18.72
CA VAL A 80 -35.89 34.78 -18.30
C VAL A 80 -34.87 33.68 -18.03
N GLU A 81 -33.82 33.56 -18.84
CA GLU A 81 -32.75 32.57 -18.66
C GLU A 81 -31.86 32.93 -17.47
N GLU A 82 -31.51 34.22 -17.33
CA GLU A 82 -30.68 34.71 -16.22
C GLU A 82 -31.38 34.53 -14.87
N ASN A 83 -32.63 34.96 -14.77
CA ASN A 83 -33.43 34.82 -13.54
C ASN A 83 -33.61 33.34 -13.17
N PHE A 84 -33.85 32.47 -14.15
CA PHE A 84 -33.95 31.04 -13.90
C PHE A 84 -32.67 30.45 -13.30
N MET A 85 -31.50 30.79 -13.84
CA MET A 85 -30.22 30.27 -13.32
C MET A 85 -29.90 30.76 -11.91
N MET A 86 -30.30 31.99 -11.57
CA MET A 86 -30.15 32.54 -10.22
C MET A 86 -31.06 31.85 -9.21
N GLU A 87 -32.29 31.51 -9.61
CA GLU A 87 -33.29 30.89 -8.72
C GLU A 87 -33.09 29.38 -8.59
N TYR A 88 -32.69 28.69 -9.67
CA TYR A 88 -32.61 27.23 -9.75
C TYR A 88 -31.23 26.72 -10.22
N PRO A 89 -30.15 26.94 -9.47
CA PRO A 89 -28.79 26.57 -9.89
C PRO A 89 -28.46 25.07 -9.78
N LEU A 90 -29.27 24.28 -9.07
CA LEU A 90 -28.97 22.89 -8.74
C LEU A 90 -29.67 21.91 -9.71
N LYS A 91 -28.92 20.94 -10.23
CA LYS A 91 -29.48 19.80 -10.98
C LYS A 91 -30.10 18.77 -10.02
N ASP A 92 -31.15 18.07 -10.46
CA ASP A 92 -31.86 17.14 -9.58
C ASP A 92 -31.03 15.93 -9.15
N ALA A 93 -30.42 15.26 -10.11
CA ALA A 93 -29.63 14.07 -9.86
C ALA A 93 -28.11 14.37 -9.83
N PRO A 94 -27.32 13.57 -9.11
CA PRO A 94 -25.88 13.79 -8.99
C PRO A 94 -25.12 13.36 -10.24
N VAL A 95 -23.86 13.78 -10.35
CA VAL A 95 -22.92 13.16 -11.28
C VAL A 95 -22.57 11.78 -10.73
N GLN A 96 -22.82 10.73 -11.51
CA GLN A 96 -22.49 9.37 -11.11
C GLN A 96 -20.99 9.11 -11.29
N GLN A 97 -20.38 8.50 -10.28
CA GLN A 97 -19.00 8.02 -10.35
C GLN A 97 -18.86 6.90 -11.38
N LYS A 98 -17.70 6.86 -12.04
CA LYS A 98 -17.31 5.79 -12.96
C LYS A 98 -17.25 4.46 -12.19
N GLY A 99 -17.92 3.43 -12.71
CA GLY A 99 -17.92 2.09 -12.14
C GLY A 99 -18.92 1.87 -10.98
N GLY A 100 -19.68 2.89 -10.58
CA GLY A 100 -20.74 2.76 -9.56
C GLY A 100 -20.25 2.64 -8.11
N ALA A 101 -18.95 2.56 -7.86
CA ALA A 101 -18.34 2.46 -6.53
C ALA A 101 -17.07 3.33 -6.44
N PRO A 102 -16.58 3.64 -5.22
CA PRO A 102 -15.27 4.25 -5.04
C PRO A 102 -14.16 3.41 -5.67
N LEU A 103 -13.17 4.11 -6.24
CA LEU A 103 -11.96 3.50 -6.82
C LEU A 103 -11.01 3.01 -5.71
N VAL A 104 -10.90 3.80 -4.65
CA VAL A 104 -10.20 3.44 -3.41
C VAL A 104 -11.13 3.79 -2.25
N PHE A 105 -11.20 2.90 -1.27
CA PHE A 105 -11.84 3.15 0.01
C PHE A 105 -10.85 2.83 1.12
N LEU A 106 -10.66 3.77 2.05
CA LEU A 106 -9.77 3.65 3.19
C LEU A 106 -10.60 3.84 4.44
N ASP A 107 -10.74 2.75 5.20
CA ASP A 107 -11.47 2.75 6.46
C ASP A 107 -10.61 3.37 7.57
N ASP A 108 -11.24 4.12 8.47
CA ASP A 108 -10.63 4.79 9.62
C ASP A 108 -9.42 5.69 9.33
N ILE A 109 -9.27 6.16 8.09
CA ILE A 109 -8.21 7.09 7.69
C ILE A 109 -8.81 8.31 7.01
N GLN A 110 -8.50 9.51 7.52
CA GLN A 110 -8.93 10.78 6.94
C GLN A 110 -7.83 11.36 6.05
N MET A 111 -8.09 11.36 4.75
CA MET A 111 -7.20 11.88 3.72
C MET A 111 -7.69 13.25 3.27
N HIS A 112 -6.79 14.23 3.20
CA HIS A 112 -7.14 15.61 2.85
C HIS A 112 -6.65 16.04 1.48
N VAL A 113 -5.54 15.48 1.01
CA VAL A 113 -4.85 15.91 -0.22
C VAL A 113 -4.62 14.71 -1.12
N LEU A 114 -4.78 14.91 -2.43
CA LEU A 114 -4.60 13.88 -3.46
C LEU A 114 -3.61 14.37 -4.52
N GLN A 115 -2.62 13.56 -4.83
CA GLN A 115 -1.76 13.71 -6.00
C GLN A 115 -1.74 12.44 -6.83
N ILE A 116 -1.47 12.58 -8.12
CA ILE A 116 -1.38 11.45 -9.06
C ILE A 116 -0.10 11.58 -9.85
N ASP A 117 0.70 10.51 -9.93
CA ASP A 117 1.79 10.44 -10.89
C ASP A 117 1.20 10.26 -12.29
N LYS A 118 1.03 11.37 -13.01
CA LYS A 118 0.40 11.42 -14.33
C LYS A 118 1.25 10.76 -15.42
N GLU A 119 2.57 10.73 -15.25
CA GLU A 119 3.49 10.18 -16.26
C GLU A 119 3.41 8.66 -16.30
N ARG A 120 3.37 8.03 -15.12
CA ARG A 120 3.30 6.57 -15.00
C ARG A 120 1.88 6.03 -14.96
N SER A 121 0.89 6.86 -14.64
CA SER A 121 -0.53 6.50 -14.75
C SER A 121 -0.95 6.47 -16.22
N GLN A 122 -0.86 5.29 -16.86
CA GLN A 122 -1.17 5.11 -18.28
C GLN A 122 -2.68 5.05 -18.56
N GLN A 123 -3.05 5.25 -19.83
CA GLN A 123 -4.39 4.92 -20.34
C GLN A 123 -4.62 3.41 -20.22
N GLY A 124 -5.73 2.99 -19.60
CA GLY A 124 -6.02 1.58 -19.32
C GLY A 124 -6.36 1.26 -17.86
N GLY A 125 -6.36 2.27 -16.99
CA GLY A 125 -6.92 2.16 -15.64
C GLY A 125 -5.94 1.70 -14.56
N SER A 126 -4.63 1.71 -14.85
CA SER A 126 -3.58 1.66 -13.82
C SER A 126 -3.25 3.09 -13.38
N LEU A 127 -3.39 3.37 -12.10
CA LEU A 127 -3.19 4.68 -11.49
C LEU A 127 -2.27 4.57 -10.28
N ILE A 128 -1.43 5.58 -10.13
CA ILE A 128 -0.56 5.74 -8.97
C ILE A 128 -0.98 6.99 -8.23
N LEU A 129 -1.60 6.80 -7.07
CA LEU A 129 -2.18 7.85 -6.25
C LEU A 129 -1.32 8.06 -5.01
N TYR A 130 -1.19 9.30 -4.59
CA TYR A 130 -0.62 9.72 -3.31
C TYR A 130 -1.71 10.43 -2.52
N ALA A 131 -2.10 9.88 -1.38
CA ALA A 131 -3.11 10.47 -0.50
C ALA A 131 -2.47 10.88 0.83
N GLY A 132 -2.56 12.16 1.18
CA GLY A 132 -2.01 12.71 2.41
C GLY A 132 -3.05 12.76 3.53
N SER A 133 -2.71 12.25 4.72
CA SER A 133 -3.61 12.16 5.87
C SER A 133 -3.61 13.42 6.75
N ASN A 134 -4.57 13.50 7.68
CA ASN A 134 -4.57 14.45 8.78
C ASN A 134 -3.53 14.16 9.87
N THR A 135 -2.90 12.98 9.85
CA THR A 135 -1.86 12.57 10.81
C THR A 135 -0.44 12.82 10.31
N GLY A 136 -0.25 13.17 9.04
CA GLY A 136 1.08 13.44 8.47
C GLY A 136 1.65 12.32 7.63
N ASP A 137 0.86 11.28 7.37
CA ASP A 137 1.26 10.13 6.56
C ASP A 137 0.82 10.31 5.11
N VAL A 138 1.65 9.85 4.17
CA VAL A 138 1.32 9.80 2.74
C VAL A 138 1.20 8.35 2.30
N TYR A 139 0.05 8.00 1.74
CA TYR A 139 -0.25 6.67 1.24
C TYR A 139 -0.05 6.64 -0.26
N LYS A 140 0.90 5.82 -0.71
CA LYS A 140 1.11 5.48 -2.11
C LYS A 140 0.23 4.29 -2.46
N ILE A 141 -0.71 4.51 -3.36
CA ILE A 141 -1.76 3.55 -3.70
C ILE A 141 -1.66 3.25 -5.19
N HIS A 142 -1.53 1.97 -5.51
CA HIS A 142 -1.60 1.49 -6.87
C HIS A 142 -3.02 0.96 -7.10
N SER A 143 -3.72 1.52 -8.07
CA SER A 143 -5.01 1.03 -8.52
C SER A 143 -4.90 0.49 -9.93
N TRP A 144 -5.60 -0.60 -10.25
CA TRP A 144 -5.60 -1.23 -11.57
C TRP A 144 -6.97 -1.82 -11.89
N ASP A 145 -7.10 -2.45 -13.07
CA ASP A 145 -8.37 -3.01 -13.57
C ASP A 145 -9.50 -1.95 -13.56
N ASN A 146 -9.19 -0.76 -14.09
CA ASN A 146 -10.10 0.39 -14.13
C ASN A 146 -10.67 0.80 -12.77
N GLY A 147 -9.90 0.62 -11.69
CA GLY A 147 -10.32 1.02 -10.36
C GLY A 147 -11.07 -0.05 -9.57
N LYS A 148 -11.18 -1.28 -10.10
CA LYS A 148 -11.82 -2.40 -9.38
C LYS A 148 -10.92 -2.99 -8.30
N LYS A 149 -9.60 -2.83 -8.45
CA LYS A 149 -8.60 -3.34 -7.52
C LYS A 149 -7.63 -2.24 -7.16
N HIS A 150 -7.15 -2.28 -5.93
CA HIS A 150 -6.10 -1.41 -5.44
C HIS A 150 -5.30 -2.08 -4.33
N ALA A 151 -4.09 -1.56 -4.09
CA ALA A 151 -3.25 -1.91 -2.96
C ALA A 151 -2.53 -0.66 -2.46
N ILE A 152 -2.38 -0.56 -1.13
CA ILE A 152 -1.48 0.41 -0.51
C ILE A 152 -0.06 -0.16 -0.67
N ALA A 153 0.71 0.39 -1.59
CA ALA A 153 2.06 -0.06 -1.85
C ALA A 153 3.02 0.36 -0.74
N THR A 154 2.87 1.60 -0.24
CA THR A 154 3.72 2.13 0.83
C THR A 154 3.05 3.28 1.56
N VAL A 155 3.35 3.39 2.85
CA VAL A 155 3.00 4.54 3.69
C VAL A 155 4.29 5.26 4.06
N PHE A 156 4.37 6.54 3.73
CA PHE A 156 5.48 7.40 4.11
C PHE A 156 5.08 8.22 5.33
N SER A 157 5.89 8.19 6.38
CA SER A 157 5.72 9.01 7.59
C SER A 157 6.90 10.02 7.69
N PRO A 158 6.92 11.07 6.86
CA PRO A 158 8.05 12.00 6.76
C PRO A 158 8.14 13.00 7.92
N LEU A 159 7.15 13.03 8.81
CA LEU A 159 7.06 13.95 9.93
C LEU A 159 7.42 13.26 11.25
N THR A 160 8.01 14.02 12.17
CA THR A 160 8.34 13.55 13.53
C THR A 160 7.20 13.77 14.53
N SER A 161 6.17 14.51 14.15
CA SER A 161 4.99 14.83 14.95
C SER A 161 3.74 14.76 14.10
N TYR A 162 2.60 14.45 14.72
CA TYR A 162 1.32 14.40 14.03
C TYR A 162 0.89 15.78 13.56
N GLU A 163 0.86 15.97 12.24
CA GLU A 163 0.44 17.22 11.61
C GLU A 163 -0.20 16.92 10.27
N GLY A 164 -1.37 17.51 10.01
CA GLY A 164 -2.11 17.26 8.78
C GLY A 164 -1.41 17.80 7.55
N ILE A 165 -1.38 16.99 6.50
CA ILE A 165 -0.87 17.41 5.19
C ILE A 165 -1.87 18.41 4.57
N ARG A 166 -1.36 19.57 4.13
CA ARG A 166 -2.15 20.69 3.60
C ARG A 166 -2.13 20.80 2.09
N ASP A 167 -0.98 20.53 1.46
CA ASP A 167 -0.84 20.43 0.00
C ASP A 167 0.29 19.45 -0.33
N MET A 168 0.24 18.88 -1.53
CA MET A 168 1.24 17.99 -2.07
C MET A 168 1.50 18.33 -3.54
N LYS A 169 2.76 18.26 -3.97
CA LYS A 169 3.17 18.36 -5.38
C LYS A 169 4.14 17.25 -5.73
N PHE A 170 3.98 16.68 -6.91
CA PHE A 170 4.83 15.62 -7.43
C PHE A 170 5.70 16.16 -8.57
N LEU A 171 7.02 15.95 -8.48
CA LEU A 171 7.97 16.34 -9.52
C LEU A 171 9.16 15.38 -9.51
N ASN A 172 9.47 14.76 -10.66
CA ASN A 172 10.65 13.90 -10.85
C ASN A 172 10.86 12.88 -9.73
N ASP A 173 9.86 12.03 -9.48
CA ASP A 173 9.90 10.97 -8.45
C ASP A 173 10.10 11.47 -7.01
N THR A 174 9.91 12.78 -6.81
CA THR A 174 9.97 13.43 -5.51
C THR A 174 8.61 14.01 -5.19
N LEU A 175 8.12 13.70 -3.99
CA LEU A 175 6.91 14.32 -3.45
C LEU A 175 7.31 15.43 -2.49
N TYR A 176 6.73 16.60 -2.71
CA TYR A 176 6.83 17.76 -1.83
C TYR A 176 5.51 17.86 -1.08
N ILE A 177 5.58 17.88 0.24
CA ILE A 177 4.41 18.03 1.11
C ILE A 177 4.54 19.30 1.93
N SER A 178 3.41 19.94 2.20
CA SER A 178 3.33 21.07 3.12
C SER A 178 2.41 20.76 4.29
N THR A 179 2.78 21.27 5.45
CA THR A 179 1.99 21.28 6.67
C THR A 179 1.78 22.72 7.13
N ASP A 180 1.16 22.97 8.28
CA ASP A 180 1.03 24.32 8.82
C ASP A 180 2.40 24.88 9.27
N SER A 181 3.33 23.99 9.63
CA SER A 181 4.63 24.33 10.21
C SER A 181 5.81 24.21 9.24
N SER A 182 5.74 23.37 8.21
CA SER A 182 6.91 23.08 7.37
C SER A 182 6.58 22.55 5.97
N VAL A 183 7.61 22.54 5.12
CA VAL A 183 7.62 21.82 3.83
C VAL A 183 8.67 20.73 3.90
N LYS A 184 8.32 19.52 3.43
CA LYS A 184 9.23 18.37 3.35
C LYS A 184 9.25 17.81 1.93
N GLN A 185 10.37 17.18 1.57
CA GLN A 185 10.51 16.46 0.31
C GLN A 185 11.08 15.07 0.55
N PHE A 186 10.65 14.09 -0.23
CA PHE A 186 11.21 12.73 -0.20
C PHE A 186 10.98 12.02 -1.54
N GLY A 187 11.89 11.12 -1.88
CA GLY A 187 11.78 10.26 -3.06
C GLY A 187 10.70 9.19 -2.87
N VAL A 188 9.88 8.95 -3.89
CA VAL A 188 8.78 7.96 -3.84
C VAL A 188 9.21 6.56 -4.30
N VAL A 189 10.42 6.43 -4.84
CA VAL A 189 11.00 5.19 -5.33
C VAL A 189 11.89 4.59 -4.25
N VAL A 190 11.39 3.56 -3.57
CA VAL A 190 12.05 2.92 -2.43
C VAL A 190 12.19 1.41 -2.64
N CYS A 191 12.40 0.98 -3.90
CA CYS A 191 12.39 -0.43 -4.27
C CYS A 191 13.41 -1.26 -3.49
N ASP A 192 14.57 -0.69 -3.15
CA ASP A 192 15.63 -1.32 -2.35
C ASP A 192 15.21 -1.62 -0.90
N LYS A 193 14.11 -1.03 -0.42
CA LYS A 193 13.56 -1.26 0.93
C LYS A 193 12.62 -2.45 0.99
N TYR A 194 12.09 -2.92 -0.14
CA TYR A 194 11.18 -4.07 -0.14
C TYR A 194 11.95 -5.39 -0.08
N ILE A 195 11.68 -6.14 1.00
CA ILE A 195 12.26 -7.48 1.21
C ILE A 195 11.28 -8.56 0.74
N LYS A 196 9.97 -8.29 0.79
CA LYS A 196 8.91 -9.23 0.38
C LYS A 196 8.56 -9.03 -1.10
N ILE A 197 8.36 -10.13 -1.81
CA ILE A 197 8.12 -10.15 -3.26
C ILE A 197 6.82 -9.43 -3.61
N ASP A 198 5.73 -9.75 -2.93
CA ASP A 198 4.44 -9.08 -3.14
C ASP A 198 4.51 -7.58 -2.81
N ALA A 199 5.11 -7.19 -1.69
CA ALA A 199 5.30 -5.76 -1.37
C ALA A 199 6.05 -5.02 -2.49
N CYS A 200 7.11 -5.64 -3.03
CA CYS A 200 7.83 -5.13 -4.20
C CYS A 200 6.93 -5.03 -5.44
N LEU A 201 6.13 -6.06 -5.72
CA LEU A 201 5.33 -6.17 -6.95
C LEU A 201 4.02 -5.37 -6.92
N TYR A 202 3.52 -5.04 -5.73
CA TYR A 202 2.41 -4.10 -5.55
C TYR A 202 2.85 -2.65 -5.78
N ASP A 203 4.13 -2.32 -5.58
CA ASP A 203 4.67 -1.01 -5.95
C ASP A 203 4.91 -0.94 -7.48
N PRO A 204 4.18 -0.07 -8.21
CA PRO A 204 4.23 0.01 -9.67
C PRO A 204 5.58 0.52 -10.23
N TYR A 205 6.45 1.09 -9.38
CA TYR A 205 7.79 1.55 -9.75
C TYR A 205 8.82 0.42 -9.68
N CYS A 206 8.46 -0.71 -9.10
CA CYS A 206 9.39 -1.75 -8.73
C CYS A 206 9.12 -3.06 -9.48
N THR A 207 10.12 -3.93 -9.47
CA THR A 207 10.03 -5.28 -10.01
C THR A 207 10.97 -6.19 -9.23
N TRP A 208 10.70 -7.49 -9.23
CA TRP A 208 11.58 -8.47 -8.60
C TRP A 208 12.63 -8.96 -9.60
N ASN A 209 13.89 -9.10 -9.16
CA ASN A 209 14.97 -9.61 -9.98
C ASN A 209 15.66 -10.80 -9.31
N GLY A 210 15.76 -11.92 -10.02
CA GLY A 210 16.34 -13.16 -9.51
C GLY A 210 15.28 -14.18 -9.10
N SER A 211 15.71 -15.20 -8.35
CA SER A 211 14.83 -16.28 -7.92
C SER A 211 13.93 -15.85 -6.75
N ILE A 212 12.93 -16.66 -6.44
CA ILE A 212 12.06 -16.47 -5.27
C ILE A 212 12.85 -16.52 -3.95
N PHE A 213 13.98 -17.23 -3.92
CA PHE A 213 14.76 -17.50 -2.71
C PHE A 213 15.94 -16.55 -2.49
N ALA A 214 16.44 -15.92 -3.56
CA ALA A 214 17.66 -15.11 -3.52
C ALA A 214 17.57 -13.85 -4.39
N GLY A 215 16.38 -13.47 -4.83
CA GLY A 215 16.16 -12.26 -5.60
C GLY A 215 16.14 -11.00 -4.73
N VAL A 216 16.14 -9.86 -5.41
CA VAL A 216 16.05 -8.54 -4.80
C VAL A 216 15.04 -7.69 -5.54
N CYS A 217 14.39 -6.78 -4.81
CA CYS A 217 13.54 -5.78 -5.42
C CYS A 217 14.38 -4.67 -6.06
N GLN A 218 14.02 -4.25 -7.27
CA GLN A 218 14.73 -3.20 -8.00
C GLN A 218 13.76 -2.27 -8.73
N VAL A 219 14.26 -1.12 -9.14
CA VAL A 219 13.49 -0.18 -9.96
C VAL A 219 13.17 -0.79 -11.31
N ARG A 220 11.91 -0.68 -11.72
CA ARG A 220 11.41 -1.16 -13.00
C ARG A 220 12.02 -0.35 -14.15
N LYS A 221 12.76 -1.03 -15.03
CA LYS A 221 13.30 -0.43 -16.27
C LYS A 221 12.38 -0.77 -17.44
N ALA A 222 12.29 0.11 -18.44
CA ALA A 222 11.36 -0.06 -19.58
C ALA A 222 11.64 -1.31 -20.45
N ALA A 223 12.86 -1.85 -20.40
CA ALA A 223 13.26 -3.03 -21.17
C ALA A 223 13.44 -4.26 -20.26
N GLY A 224 12.78 -5.36 -20.61
CA GLY A 224 12.95 -6.68 -19.99
C GLY A 224 11.64 -7.38 -19.63
N ASN A 225 11.74 -8.67 -19.30
CA ASN A 225 10.66 -9.40 -18.63
C ASN A 225 10.61 -8.93 -17.17
N LEU A 226 9.54 -8.22 -16.81
CA LEU A 226 9.39 -7.60 -15.50
C LEU A 226 8.24 -8.30 -14.78
N TYR A 227 8.50 -8.79 -13.57
CA TYR A 227 7.42 -9.23 -12.71
C TYR A 227 6.58 -8.03 -12.28
N THR A 228 5.26 -8.22 -12.22
CA THR A 228 4.27 -7.29 -11.71
C THR A 228 3.38 -7.98 -10.67
N HIS A 229 2.49 -7.24 -10.03
CA HIS A 229 1.48 -7.79 -9.11
C HIS A 229 0.68 -8.97 -9.71
N GLU A 230 0.50 -9.03 -11.03
CA GLU A 230 -0.21 -10.13 -11.71
C GLU A 230 0.53 -11.47 -11.61
N ASN A 231 1.84 -11.44 -11.38
CA ASN A 231 2.65 -12.65 -11.26
C ASN A 231 2.65 -13.23 -9.83
N ILE A 232 2.15 -12.51 -8.83
CA ILE A 232 2.19 -12.94 -7.42
C ILE A 232 1.58 -14.33 -7.21
N PRO A 233 0.39 -14.68 -7.75
CA PRO A 233 -0.18 -16.02 -7.53
C PRO A 233 0.73 -17.14 -8.05
N LYS A 234 1.26 -16.99 -9.27
CA LYS A 234 2.17 -17.96 -9.87
C LYS A 234 3.47 -18.12 -9.09
N LEU A 235 4.02 -17.00 -8.58
CA LEU A 235 5.24 -17.02 -7.76
C LEU A 235 4.99 -17.68 -6.40
N MET A 236 3.81 -17.49 -5.80
CA MET A 236 3.42 -18.21 -4.58
C MET A 236 3.34 -19.72 -4.83
N ASP A 237 2.74 -20.15 -5.93
CA ASP A 237 2.67 -21.58 -6.26
C ASP A 237 4.06 -22.18 -6.51
N GLU A 238 4.92 -21.48 -7.25
CA GLU A 238 6.30 -21.90 -7.45
C GLU A 238 7.09 -21.99 -6.13
N TYR A 239 6.87 -21.05 -5.20
CA TYR A 239 7.44 -21.10 -3.86
C TYR A 239 7.03 -22.38 -3.15
N PHE A 240 5.73 -22.67 -3.04
CA PHE A 240 5.25 -23.82 -2.28
C PHE A 240 5.70 -25.17 -2.87
N ASN A 241 5.88 -25.24 -4.18
CA ASN A 241 6.43 -26.42 -4.85
C ASN A 241 7.90 -26.70 -4.48
N LYS A 242 8.64 -25.71 -3.97
CA LYS A 242 10.06 -25.83 -3.57
C LYS A 242 10.28 -25.74 -2.06
N ALA A 243 9.38 -25.07 -1.35
CA ALA A 243 9.48 -24.75 0.07
C ALA A 243 9.57 -26.01 0.95
N GLY A 244 8.82 -27.06 0.59
CA GLY A 244 8.78 -28.32 1.33
C GLY A 244 10.14 -29.02 1.51
N ASP A 245 11.11 -28.73 0.65
CA ASP A 245 12.44 -29.35 0.66
C ASP A 245 13.48 -28.52 1.44
N ASN A 246 13.12 -27.32 1.90
CA ASN A 246 14.05 -26.44 2.59
C ASN A 246 14.24 -26.87 4.06
N VAL A 247 15.36 -27.55 4.33
CA VAL A 247 15.78 -27.96 5.67
C VAL A 247 16.98 -27.12 6.08
N THR A 248 16.87 -26.44 7.21
CA THR A 248 17.97 -25.68 7.82
C THR A 248 18.31 -26.25 9.18
N SER A 249 19.57 -26.10 9.62
CA SER A 249 19.98 -26.48 10.98
C SER A 249 20.17 -25.24 11.86
N ARG A 250 19.89 -25.41 13.15
CA ARG A 250 20.12 -24.43 14.21
C ARG A 250 20.81 -25.13 15.36
N ILE A 251 22.01 -24.67 15.67
CA ILE A 251 22.78 -25.17 16.80
C ILE A 251 22.61 -24.18 17.95
N VAL A 252 22.21 -24.65 19.13
CA VAL A 252 21.96 -23.81 20.31
C VAL A 252 22.55 -24.47 21.56
N GLY A 253 23.18 -23.68 22.42
CA GLY A 253 23.67 -24.17 23.70
C GLY A 253 22.53 -24.36 24.71
N VAL A 254 22.68 -25.33 25.61
CA VAL A 254 21.70 -25.54 26.69
C VAL A 254 21.58 -24.26 27.54
N GLY A 255 20.34 -23.84 27.81
CA GLY A 255 20.03 -22.61 28.56
C GLY A 255 20.09 -21.31 27.75
N PHE A 256 20.52 -21.35 26.48
CA PHE A 256 20.50 -20.20 25.58
C PHE A 256 19.19 -20.12 24.79
N SER A 257 18.92 -18.96 24.22
CA SER A 257 17.74 -18.76 23.36
C SER A 257 18.13 -18.77 21.88
N THR A 258 17.25 -19.28 21.02
CA THR A 258 17.43 -19.25 19.57
C THR A 258 16.10 -18.98 18.86
N THR A 259 16.19 -18.42 17.67
CA THR A 259 15.03 -18.17 16.80
C THR A 259 15.08 -19.12 15.62
N LEU A 260 13.98 -19.82 15.39
CA LEU A 260 13.73 -20.65 14.22
C LEU A 260 12.92 -19.81 13.23
N PRO A 261 13.55 -19.25 12.19
CA PRO A 261 12.83 -18.43 11.23
C PRO A 261 12.00 -19.31 10.30
N HIS A 262 10.80 -18.83 9.95
CA HIS A 262 10.16 -19.35 8.75
C HIS A 262 10.71 -18.64 7.52
N TYR A 263 10.71 -19.31 6.38
CA TYR A 263 11.15 -18.71 5.12
C TYR A 263 9.97 -18.48 4.20
N TYR A 264 9.15 -17.46 4.44
CA TYR A 264 8.09 -17.06 3.52
C TYR A 264 8.39 -15.69 2.88
N PRO A 265 8.61 -15.60 1.55
CA PRO A 265 9.06 -14.37 0.90
C PRO A 265 7.92 -13.39 0.55
N PHE A 266 6.70 -13.65 1.01
CA PHE A 266 5.54 -12.77 0.81
C PHE A 266 5.05 -12.22 2.16
N THR A 267 4.19 -11.20 2.12
CA THR A 267 3.49 -10.71 3.31
C THR A 267 2.49 -11.75 3.80
N LEU A 268 2.32 -11.84 5.12
CA LEU A 268 1.43 -12.82 5.73
C LEU A 268 -0.05 -12.43 5.60
N ASP A 269 -0.36 -11.14 5.46
CA ASP A 269 -1.74 -10.62 5.30
C ASP A 269 -2.74 -11.23 6.31
N GLY A 270 -2.39 -11.16 7.60
CA GLY A 270 -3.20 -11.73 8.68
C GLY A 270 -3.15 -13.26 8.83
N LYS A 271 -2.54 -13.99 7.89
CA LYS A 271 -2.35 -15.44 7.99
C LYS A 271 -1.40 -15.80 9.12
N LYS A 272 -1.65 -16.98 9.71
CA LYS A 272 -0.90 -17.47 10.87
C LYS A 272 0.10 -18.55 10.46
N VAL A 273 1.32 -18.39 10.92
CA VAL A 273 2.37 -19.40 10.88
C VAL A 273 2.24 -20.27 12.13
N THR A 274 2.08 -21.57 11.94
CA THR A 274 2.07 -22.57 13.01
C THR A 274 3.37 -23.36 12.97
N TRP A 275 3.85 -23.75 14.14
CA TRP A 275 5.08 -24.52 14.28
C TRP A 275 4.73 -25.85 14.91
N ARG A 276 5.17 -26.95 14.31
CA ARG A 276 4.92 -28.30 14.82
C ARG A 276 6.22 -29.04 15.03
N HIS A 277 6.26 -29.87 16.06
CA HIS A 277 7.37 -30.77 16.27
C HIS A 277 7.17 -32.04 15.41
N ALA A 278 8.09 -32.32 14.48
CA ALA A 278 7.92 -33.35 13.44
C ALA A 278 7.70 -34.76 14.02
N LYS A 279 8.27 -35.06 15.19
CA LYS A 279 8.10 -36.37 15.85
C LYS A 279 6.68 -36.59 16.37
N THR A 280 6.02 -35.54 16.85
CA THR A 280 4.70 -35.64 17.50
C THR A 280 3.58 -35.15 16.59
N ASP A 281 3.92 -34.40 15.53
CA ASP A 281 3.01 -33.62 14.69
C ASP A 281 2.04 -32.73 15.50
N LYS A 282 2.46 -32.33 16.70
CA LYS A 282 1.71 -31.41 17.55
C LYS A 282 2.25 -30.00 17.41
N GLU A 283 1.33 -29.04 17.43
CA GLU A 283 1.70 -27.63 17.49
C GLU A 283 2.49 -27.34 18.77
N VAL A 284 3.56 -26.55 18.62
CA VAL A 284 4.39 -26.09 19.72
C VAL A 284 3.57 -25.16 20.59
N LYS A 285 3.35 -25.56 21.84
CA LYS A 285 2.62 -24.76 22.82
C LYS A 285 3.43 -23.51 23.17
N LEU A 286 2.83 -22.33 23.01
CA LEU A 286 3.45 -21.07 23.39
C LEU A 286 3.36 -20.83 24.91
N ASP A 287 4.48 -20.47 25.51
CA ASP A 287 4.66 -20.16 26.94
C ASP A 287 5.95 -19.34 27.16
N MET A 288 6.46 -19.26 28.39
CA MET A 288 7.72 -18.55 28.67
C MET A 288 8.98 -19.20 28.07
N SER A 289 8.88 -20.47 27.66
CA SER A 289 9.94 -21.23 26.98
C SER A 289 9.78 -21.16 25.47
N ASN A 290 8.56 -20.99 24.95
CA ASN A 290 8.28 -20.93 23.51
C ASN A 290 7.48 -19.67 23.14
N MET A 291 8.09 -18.74 22.42
CA MET A 291 7.48 -17.45 22.05
C MET A 291 7.44 -17.28 20.53
N LYS A 292 6.67 -16.29 20.05
CA LYS A 292 6.67 -15.89 18.62
C LYS A 292 7.16 -14.47 18.46
N THR A 293 7.95 -14.23 17.41
CA THR A 293 8.31 -12.87 16.98
C THR A 293 7.11 -12.18 16.31
N CYS A 294 7.22 -10.88 16.02
CA CYS A 294 6.23 -10.17 15.19
C CYS A 294 6.12 -10.77 13.78
N ASN A 295 7.21 -11.35 13.26
CA ASN A 295 7.22 -12.09 12.00
C ASN A 295 6.66 -13.51 12.13
N GLN A 296 6.23 -13.94 13.33
CA GLN A 296 5.73 -15.27 13.64
C GLN A 296 6.78 -16.40 13.55
N ASP A 297 8.06 -16.05 13.69
CA ASP A 297 9.14 -17.01 13.90
C ASP A 297 9.04 -17.62 15.30
N LEU A 298 9.42 -18.89 15.47
CA LEU A 298 9.43 -19.54 16.77
C LEU A 298 10.71 -19.18 17.53
N VAL A 299 10.58 -18.75 18.77
CA VAL A 299 11.70 -18.51 19.67
C VAL A 299 11.69 -19.58 20.76
N LEU A 300 12.75 -20.38 20.79
CA LEU A 300 13.05 -21.28 21.88
C LEU A 300 13.85 -20.51 22.92
N SER A 301 13.27 -20.29 24.09
CA SER A 301 13.83 -19.53 25.20
C SER A 301 14.40 -20.47 26.24
N ARG A 302 15.69 -20.33 26.53
CA ARG A 302 16.44 -21.23 27.43
C ARG A 302 16.27 -22.69 27.04
N ALA A 303 16.78 -23.03 25.86
CA ALA A 303 16.68 -24.33 25.23
C ALA A 303 17.14 -25.46 26.18
N LYS A 304 16.35 -26.54 26.23
CA LYS A 304 16.57 -27.73 27.05
C LYS A 304 16.67 -28.95 26.16
N LYS A 305 17.12 -30.07 26.73
CA LYS A 305 17.26 -31.35 26.01
C LYS A 305 15.99 -31.78 25.25
N ASP A 306 14.82 -31.48 25.81
CA ASP A 306 13.53 -31.80 25.17
C ASP A 306 13.20 -30.93 23.94
N ASP A 307 13.92 -29.81 23.75
CA ASP A 307 13.78 -28.92 22.59
C ASP A 307 14.67 -29.36 21.41
N GLU A 308 15.49 -30.40 21.57
CA GLU A 308 16.24 -30.99 20.47
C GLU A 308 15.30 -31.78 19.55
N GLY A 309 15.39 -31.51 18.25
CA GLY A 309 14.56 -32.19 17.26
C GLY A 309 14.25 -31.34 16.04
N THR A 310 13.27 -31.82 15.29
CA THR A 310 12.90 -31.24 14.00
C THR A 310 11.59 -30.48 14.13
N TYR A 311 11.62 -29.20 13.79
CA TYR A 311 10.47 -28.30 13.81
C TYR A 311 10.07 -27.98 12.37
N VAL A 312 8.77 -27.92 12.11
CA VAL A 312 8.23 -27.60 10.79
C VAL A 312 7.30 -26.41 10.90
N ALA A 313 7.55 -25.39 10.08
CA ALA A 313 6.70 -24.23 9.94
C ALA A 313 5.64 -24.46 8.86
N TYR A 314 4.40 -24.09 9.16
CA TYR A 314 3.27 -24.15 8.23
C TYR A 314 2.60 -22.80 8.14
N LEU A 315 2.26 -22.37 6.93
CA LEU A 315 1.31 -21.29 6.69
C LEU A 315 -0.04 -21.93 6.38
N GLU A 316 -0.98 -21.80 7.32
CA GLU A 316 -2.23 -22.58 7.29
C GLU A 316 -1.87 -24.09 7.21
N ASP A 317 -2.23 -24.77 6.12
CA ASP A 317 -1.94 -26.19 5.91
C ASP A 317 -0.72 -26.45 4.99
N ARG A 318 -0.06 -25.40 4.50
CA ARG A 318 1.06 -25.53 3.57
C ARG A 318 2.40 -25.41 4.30
N LYS A 319 3.25 -26.42 4.12
CA LYS A 319 4.61 -26.44 4.69
C LYS A 319 5.46 -25.31 4.11
N LEU A 320 6.14 -24.56 4.97
CA LEU A 320 7.08 -23.49 4.61
C LEU A 320 8.52 -23.97 4.61
N ASN A 321 9.01 -24.46 5.74
CA ASN A 321 10.38 -24.96 5.89
C ASN A 321 10.49 -25.86 7.12
N THR A 322 11.57 -26.64 7.14
CA THR A 322 11.96 -27.47 8.28
C THR A 322 13.21 -26.88 8.93
N VAL A 323 13.25 -26.90 10.25
CA VAL A 323 14.40 -26.49 11.06
C VAL A 323 14.80 -27.63 11.99
N GLU A 324 16.01 -28.15 11.84
CA GLU A 324 16.62 -29.13 12.72
C GLU A 324 17.37 -28.40 13.84
N VAL A 325 16.91 -28.54 15.08
CA VAL A 325 17.55 -27.98 16.27
C VAL A 325 18.48 -29.01 16.87
N LYS A 326 19.76 -28.66 17.03
CA LYS A 326 20.78 -29.48 17.68
C LYS A 326 21.31 -28.78 18.92
N LEU A 327 21.39 -29.50 20.03
CA LEU A 327 21.91 -28.95 21.27
C LEU A 327 23.40 -29.18 21.41
N MET A 328 24.10 -28.15 21.87
CA MET A 328 25.48 -28.28 22.34
C MET A 328 25.47 -28.51 23.84
N GLU A 329 25.84 -29.72 24.26
CA GLU A 329 25.86 -30.14 25.67
C GLU A 329 27.21 -29.87 26.36
N THR A 330 28.32 -29.78 25.61
CA THR A 330 29.66 -29.59 26.21
C THR A 330 30.18 -28.16 26.06
N ASN A 331 30.97 -27.72 27.04
CA ASN A 331 31.63 -26.41 27.00
C ASN A 331 32.60 -26.29 25.82
N GLU A 332 33.23 -27.39 25.40
CA GLU A 332 34.18 -27.42 24.29
C GLU A 332 33.49 -27.27 22.93
N ASP A 333 32.33 -27.91 22.74
CA ASP A 333 31.49 -27.74 21.55
C ASP A 333 30.95 -26.30 21.46
N MET A 334 30.49 -25.75 22.59
CA MET A 334 30.04 -24.36 22.66
C MET A 334 31.17 -23.37 22.34
N GLU A 335 32.36 -23.57 22.88
CA GLU A 335 33.51 -22.70 22.63
C GLU A 335 33.96 -22.76 21.17
N ASN A 336 33.98 -23.95 20.56
CA ASN A 336 34.34 -24.12 19.16
C ASN A 336 33.29 -23.53 18.20
N ALA A 337 32.00 -23.71 18.47
CA ALA A 337 30.93 -23.09 17.69
C ALA A 337 30.93 -21.56 17.83
N TRP A 338 31.20 -21.05 19.04
CA TRP A 338 31.37 -19.61 19.27
C TRP A 338 32.57 -19.05 18.50
N LYS A 339 33.72 -19.71 18.57
CA LYS A 339 34.93 -19.31 17.82
C LYS A 339 34.68 -19.29 16.32
N ALA A 340 34.01 -20.30 15.78
CA ALA A 340 33.65 -20.35 14.36
C ALA A 340 32.72 -19.19 13.97
N ARG A 341 31.63 -18.96 14.74
CA ARG A 341 30.67 -17.89 14.44
C ARG A 341 31.27 -16.50 14.64
N PHE A 342 32.12 -16.33 15.65
CA PHE A 342 32.86 -15.09 15.88
C PHE A 342 33.82 -14.80 14.74
N THR A 343 34.53 -15.82 14.23
CA THR A 343 35.43 -15.68 13.08
C THR A 343 34.66 -15.25 11.82
N GLU A 344 33.51 -15.87 11.55
CA GLU A 344 32.63 -15.47 10.44
C GLU A 344 32.14 -14.01 10.58
N TRP A 345 31.77 -13.60 11.79
CA TRP A 345 31.42 -12.20 12.07
C TRP A 345 32.60 -11.24 11.91
N CYS A 346 33.81 -11.64 12.30
CA CYS A 346 35.02 -10.86 12.06
C CYS A 346 35.29 -10.69 10.56
N GLU A 347 35.11 -11.74 9.76
CA GLU A 347 35.26 -11.68 8.30
C GLU A 347 34.23 -10.74 7.67
N VAL A 348 32.96 -10.83 8.07
CA VAL A 348 31.90 -9.90 7.62
C VAL A 348 32.23 -8.47 8.05
N PHE A 349 32.68 -8.26 9.28
CA PHE A 349 33.04 -6.94 9.79
C PHE A 349 34.25 -6.35 9.07
N ASP A 350 35.25 -7.17 8.73
CA ASP A 350 36.41 -6.76 7.94
C ASP A 350 36.03 -6.46 6.48
N GLN A 351 35.07 -7.19 5.90
CA GLN A 351 34.48 -6.85 4.61
C GLN A 351 33.78 -5.50 4.67
N VAL A 352 32.93 -5.26 5.69
CA VAL A 352 32.23 -3.98 5.87
C VAL A 352 33.23 -2.84 6.09
N LYS A 353 34.32 -3.04 6.84
CA LYS A 353 35.41 -2.08 7.02
C LYS A 353 36.15 -1.78 5.72
N LYS A 354 36.42 -2.79 4.88
CA LYS A 354 37.03 -2.57 3.56
C LYS A 354 36.12 -1.76 2.65
N TYR A 355 34.81 -2.04 2.66
CA TYR A 355 33.81 -1.24 1.95
C TYR A 355 33.71 0.20 2.47
N SER A 356 33.78 0.42 3.79
CA SER A 356 33.76 1.77 4.35
C SER A 356 35.08 2.54 4.16
N ALA A 357 36.22 1.85 4.11
CA ALA A 357 37.51 2.44 3.77
C ALA A 357 37.60 2.85 2.29
N SER A 358 36.95 2.11 1.36
CA SER A 358 36.84 2.52 -0.04
C SER A 358 35.95 3.76 -0.26
N CYS A 359 34.99 4.05 0.62
CA CYS A 359 34.20 5.28 0.54
C CYS A 359 34.96 6.55 0.96
N ASN A 360 36.08 6.43 1.68
CA ASN A 360 36.91 7.57 2.06
C ASN A 360 37.96 7.98 1.01
N GLN A 361 38.04 7.27 -0.12
CA GLN A 361 38.79 7.67 -1.30
C GLN A 361 37.84 8.02 -2.44
N GLY A 362 37.05 9.07 -2.23
CA GLY A 362 36.50 9.93 -3.28
C GLY A 362 35.69 9.26 -4.38
N SER A 363 34.48 8.79 -4.06
CA SER A 363 33.27 9.12 -4.84
C SER A 363 32.02 8.58 -4.14
N CYS A 364 31.19 9.47 -3.62
CA CYS A 364 29.74 9.33 -3.54
C CYS A 364 29.14 10.71 -3.84
#